data_AF-A0A9X1TAH0-F1
#
_entry.id   AF-A0A9X1TAH0-F1
#
_cell.length_a   1.000
_cell.length_b   1.000
_cell.length_c   1.000
_cell.angle_alpha   90.00
_cell.angle_beta   90.00
_cell.angle_gamma   90.00
#
_symmetry.space_group_name_H-M   'P 1'
#
loop_
_entity.id
_entity.type
_entity.pdbx_description
1 polymer ?
#
loop_
_entity_poly.entity_id
_entity_poly.type
_entity_poly.pdbx_seq_one_letter_code
_entity_poly.pdbx_strand_id
1 'polypeptide(L)' 'MITVLRSGALRVVIFTDDHLPAHVHVFGDAEAKIDISGSEPRLISNSMRHGELRRASALVADRQAFLLEKWRELHG' A
#
# COMPACT_ATOMS: atom_id res chain seq x y z
N MET A 1 1.13 -8.27 10.42
CA MET A 1 0.28 -7.25 9.77
C MET A 1 0.20 -6.00 10.64
N ILE A 2 0.65 -4.84 10.14
CA ILE A 2 0.60 -3.55 10.83
C ILE A 2 -0.10 -2.54 9.94
N THR A 3 -1.10 -1.83 10.46
CA THR A 3 -1.70 -0.69 9.75
C THR A 3 -0.82 0.54 9.95
N VAL A 4 -0.21 1.03 8.87
CA VAL A 4 0.75 2.14 8.89
C VAL A 4 0.13 3.48 8.51
N LEU A 5 -1.03 3.46 7.83
CA LEU A 5 -1.74 4.67 7.42
C LEU A 5 -3.25 4.41 7.37
N ARG A 6 -4.06 5.40 7.76
CA ARG A 6 -5.51 5.42 7.60
C ARG A 6 -5.92 6.69 6.87
N SER A 7 -6.84 6.58 5.91
CA SER A 7 -7.42 7.73 5.21
C SER A 7 -8.85 7.42 4.79
N GLY A 8 -9.82 8.05 5.45
CA GLY A 8 -11.24 7.71 5.29
C GLY A 8 -11.50 6.24 5.60
N ALA A 9 -12.16 5.53 4.68
CA ALA A 9 -12.43 4.10 4.79
C ALA A 9 -11.22 3.20 4.44
N LEU A 10 -10.12 3.77 3.91
CA LEU A 10 -8.96 3.01 3.49
C LEU A 10 -7.95 2.85 4.61
N ARG A 11 -7.34 1.66 4.67
CA ARG A 11 -6.22 1.32 5.56
C ARG A 11 -5.07 0.80 4.73
N VAL A 12 -3.89 1.38 4.87
CA VAL A 12 -2.66 0.85 4.28
C VAL A 12 -1.94 0.01 5.32
N VAL A 13 -1.57 -1.18 4.89
CA VAL A 13 -1.08 -2.27 5.73
C VAL A 13 0.21 -2.81 5.13
N ILE A 14 1.13 -3.16 6.03
CA ILE A 14 2.35 -3.91 5.71
C ILE A 14 2.28 -5.22 6.49
N PHE A 15 2.45 -6.36 5.82
CA PHE A 15 2.59 -7.63 6.52
C PHE A 15 4.00 -7.72 7.08
N THR A 16 4.14 -8.33 8.26
CA THR A 16 5.42 -8.42 8.98
C THR A 16 6.31 -9.54 8.43
N ASP A 17 5.70 -10.43 7.64
CA ASP A 17 6.26 -11.56 6.92
C ASP A 17 6.28 -11.30 5.40
N ASP A 18 6.20 -10.03 4.97
CA ASP A 18 6.35 -9.66 3.57
C ASP A 18 7.80 -9.86 3.10
N HIS A 19 7.97 -9.91 1.78
CA HIS A 19 9.25 -10.09 1.11
C HIS A 19 9.45 -9.03 0.02
N LEU A 20 10.68 -8.93 -0.47
CA LEU A 20 11.03 -8.04 -1.58
C LEU A 20 10.25 -8.40 -2.86
N PRO A 21 9.93 -7.42 -3.73
CA PRO A 21 10.16 -5.98 -3.57
C PRO A 21 9.22 -5.33 -2.55
N ALA A 22 9.57 -4.14 -2.05
CA ALA A 22 8.73 -3.41 -1.10
C ALA A 22 7.33 -3.14 -1.67
N HIS A 23 6.30 -3.51 -0.92
CA HIS A 23 4.91 -3.35 -1.32
C HIS A 23 4.01 -3.11 -0.10
N VAL A 24 2.80 -2.61 -0.37
CA VAL A 24 1.76 -2.40 0.63
C VAL A 24 0.45 -3.04 0.19
N HIS A 25 -0.37 -3.35 1.18
CA HIS A 25 -1.75 -3.81 1.01
C HIS A 25 -2.70 -2.69 1.44
N VAL A 26 -3.56 -2.24 0.54
CA VAL A 26 -4.60 -1.26 0.83
C VAL A 26 -5.92 -1.98 0.98
N PHE A 27 -6.57 -1.83 2.13
CA PHE A 27 -7.87 -2.41 2.44
C PHE A 27 -8.94 -1.32 2.52
N GLY A 28 -10.07 -1.56 1.87
CA GLY A 28 -11.34 -0.86 2.06
C GLY A 28 -12.48 -1.88 2.07
N ASP A 29 -13.43 -1.78 1.15
CA ASP A 29 -14.44 -2.81 0.90
C ASP A 29 -13.82 -4.06 0.24
N ALA A 30 -12.70 -3.87 -0.45
CA ALA A 30 -11.89 -4.90 -1.08
C ALA A 30 -10.40 -4.57 -0.88
N GLU A 31 -9.51 -5.25 -1.62
CA GLU A 31 -8.06 -5.15 -1.43
C GLU A 31 -7.33 -4.74 -2.71
N ALA A 32 -6.27 -3.96 -2.56
CA ALA A 32 -5.28 -3.72 -3.60
C ALA A 32 -3.85 -3.92 -3.05
N LYS A 33 -3.02 -4.64 -3.80
CA LYS A 33 -1.59 -4.80 -3.52
C LYS A 33 -0.81 -3.89 -4.46
N ILE A 34 0.04 -3.03 -3.91
CA ILE A 34 0.75 -1.98 -4.66
C ILE A 34 2.25 -2.05 -4.33
N ASP A 35 3.08 -2.21 -5.36
CA ASP A 35 4.53 -2.08 -5.30
C ASP A 35 4.90 -0.62 -5.05
N ILE A 36 5.80 -0.36 -4.11
CA ILE A 36 6.31 0.98 -3.76
C ILE A 36 7.83 1.09 -3.89
N SER A 37 8.49 0.08 -4.45
CA SER A 37 9.95 -0.03 -4.59
C SER A 37 10.54 0.81 -5.73
N GLY A 38 9.72 1.15 -6.73
CA GLY A 38 10.13 1.94 -7.89
C GLY A 38 10.07 3.47 -7.69
N SER A 39 10.32 4.22 -8.76
CA SER A 39 10.16 5.69 -8.76
C SER A 39 8.70 6.14 -8.60
N GLU A 40 7.76 5.28 -9.00
CA GLU A 40 6.32 5.48 -8.85
C GLU A 40 5.67 4.17 -8.41
N PRO A 41 4.54 4.20 -7.67
CA PRO A 41 3.87 2.99 -7.24
C PRO A 41 3.25 2.25 -8.42
N ARG A 42 3.31 0.92 -8.40
CA ARG A 42 2.74 0.07 -9.44
C ARG A 42 1.74 -0.91 -8.85
N LEU A 43 0.55 -0.96 -9.43
CA LEU A 43 -0.46 -1.93 -9.04
C LEU A 43 0.02 -3.35 -9.34
N ILE A 44 0.00 -4.24 -8.35
CA ILE A 44 0.32 -5.67 -8.51
C ILE A 44 -0.97 -6.44 -8.76
N SER A 45 -1.97 -6.26 -7.90
CA SER A 45 -3.28 -6.92 -7.99
C SER A 45 -4.34 -6.10 -7.26
N ASN A 46 -5.61 -6.28 -7.64
CA ASN A 46 -6.73 -5.72 -6.87
C ASN A 46 -8.04 -6.47 -7.11
N SER A 47 -8.94 -6.37 -6.14
CA SER A 47 -10.36 -6.73 -6.21
C SER A 47 -11.29 -5.53 -6.00
N MET A 48 -10.72 -4.32 -5.94
CA MET A 48 -11.43 -3.07 -5.69
C MET A 48 -12.25 -2.60 -6.90
N ARG A 49 -13.34 -1.89 -6.63
CA ARG A 49 -14.07 -1.16 -7.68
C ARG A 49 -13.22 0.02 -8.17
N HIS A 50 -13.34 0.41 -9.43
CA HIS A 50 -12.54 1.46 -10.05
C HIS A 50 -12.40 2.76 -9.22
N GLY A 51 -13.49 3.25 -8.64
CA GLY A 51 -13.46 4.48 -7.85
C GLY A 51 -12.69 4.34 -6.54
N GLU A 52 -12.73 3.17 -5.92
CA GLU A 52 -11.97 2.85 -4.72
C GLU A 52 -10.50 2.65 -5.04
N LEU A 53 -10.20 1.87 -6.09
CA LEU A 53 -8.85 1.67 -6.59
C LEU A 53 -8.17 3.01 -6.90
N ARG A 54 -8.87 3.93 -7.57
CA ARG A 54 -8.33 5.27 -7.88
C ARG A 54 -7.92 6.03 -6.60
N ARG A 55 -8.74 5.97 -5.55
CA ARG A 55 -8.43 6.61 -4.25
C ARG A 55 -7.27 5.90 -3.54
N ALA A 56 -7.22 4.58 -3.58
CA ALA A 56 -6.13 3.79 -3.01
C ALA A 56 -4.80 4.08 -3.71
N SER A 57 -4.77 4.09 -5.05
CA SER A 57 -3.56 4.41 -5.82
C SER A 57 -3.09 5.85 -5.58
N ALA A 58 -4.01 6.83 -5.53
CA ALA A 58 -3.66 8.21 -5.22
C ALA A 58 -3.07 8.34 -3.80
N LEU A 59 -3.68 7.68 -2.82
CA LEU A 59 -3.18 7.68 -1.43
C LEU A 59 -1.77 7.10 -1.33
N VAL A 60 -1.49 5.99 -2.04
CA VAL A 60 -0.17 5.37 -2.02
C VAL A 60 0.87 6.21 -2.77
N ALA A 61 0.51 6.85 -3.88
CA ALA A 61 1.38 7.78 -4.59
C ALA A 61 1.76 8.98 -3.73
N ASP A 62 0.79 9.64 -3.11
CA ASP A 62 1.01 10.80 -2.25
C ASP A 62 1.87 10.49 -1.01
N ARG A 63 1.90 9.22 -0.58
CA ARG A 63 2.58 8.77 0.65
C ARG A 63 3.70 7.77 0.40
N GLN A 64 4.17 7.60 -0.84
CA GLN A 64 5.09 6.53 -1.21
C GLN A 64 6.37 6.55 -0.36
N ALA A 65 7.00 7.71 -0.21
CA ALA A 65 8.25 7.84 0.55
C ALA A 65 8.09 7.40 2.03
N PHE A 66 6.99 7.84 2.67
CA PHE A 66 6.65 7.45 4.04
C PHE A 66 6.38 5.94 4.14
N LEU A 67 5.64 5.37 3.20
CA LEU A 67 5.33 3.94 3.21
C LEU A 67 6.59 3.09 2.99
N LEU A 68 7.53 3.57 2.16
CA LEU A 68 8.80 2.89 1.92
C LEU A 68 9.71 2.92 3.16
N GLU A 69 9.74 4.04 3.88
CA GLU A 69 10.41 4.14 5.18
C GLU A 69 9.82 3.15 6.19
N LYS A 70 8.48 3.10 6.32
CA LYS A 70 7.82 2.12 7.20
C LYS A 70 8.06 0.68 6.80
N TRP A 71 8.14 0.39 5.51
CA TRP A 71 8.45 -0.95 5.05
C TRP A 71 9.87 -1.36 5.47
N ARG A 72 10.86 -0.47 5.31
CA ARG A 72 12.26 -0.69 5.73
C ARG A 72 12.39 -0.82 7.26
N GLU A 73 11.69 0.00 8.03
CA GLU A 73 11.66 -0.14 9.50
C GLU A 73 11.19 -1.54 9.95
N LEU A 74 10.28 -2.16 9.19
CA LEU A 74 9.71 -3.46 9.52
C LEU A 74 10.52 -4.65 9.00
N HIS A 75 11.27 -4.50 7.90
CA HIS A 75 11.94 -5.60 7.20
C HIS A 75 13.48 -5.50 7.15
N GLY A 76 14.07 -4.39 7.61
CA GLY A 76 15.51 -4.12 7.54
C GLY A 76 15.97 -3.62 6.17
#